data_AF-B7B9X9-F1
#
_entry.id   AF-B7B9X9-F1
#
_cell.length_a   1.000
_cell.length_b   1.000
_cell.length_c   1.000
_cell.angle_alpha   90.00
_cell.angle_beta   90.00
_cell.angle_gamma   90.00
#
_symmetry.space_group_name_H-M   'P 1'
#
loop_
_entity.id
_entity.type
_entity.pdbx_description
1 polymer ?
#
loop_
_entity_poly.entity_id
_entity_poly.type
_entity_poly.pdbx_seq_one_letter_code
_entity_poly.pdbx_strand_id
1 'polypeptide(L)'
;MGFVVLHMEKAHGSDSGTTAHIERFIIPKNADPTRTHLNRRLIEYPNGVKDRSAAIQQRLEEAGLTRKIGSNQVRAIRINVSGTHEDMKRIEEEGRLDEWCADNLKYFADTFGKENIVAAHLHRDEETPHIHVTLVPIVKGERKRRKRE
;
A
#
# COMPACT_ATOMS: atom_id res chain seq x y z
N MET A 1 -19.87 15.46 9.55
CA MET A 1 -18.43 15.84 9.55
C MET A 1 -17.67 14.62 9.06
N GLY A 2 -16.94 14.76 7.96
CA GLY A 2 -16.13 13.68 7.40
C GLY A 2 -14.84 13.45 8.18
N PHE A 3 -14.27 12.25 8.07
CA PHE A 3 -12.95 11.93 8.60
C PHE A 3 -12.06 11.38 7.50
N VAL A 4 -10.77 11.74 7.56
CA VAL A 4 -9.73 11.04 6.81
C VAL A 4 -9.39 9.75 7.56
N VAL A 5 -9.35 8.64 6.84
CA VAL A 5 -8.85 7.36 7.35
C VAL A 5 -7.47 7.13 6.78
N LEU A 6 -6.46 7.11 7.64
CA LEU A 6 -5.10 6.70 7.30
C LEU A 6 -4.61 5.75 8.39
N HIS A 7 -4.51 4.47 8.05
CA HIS A 7 -4.07 3.43 8.98
C HIS A 7 -2.78 2.77 8.47
N MET A 8 -1.77 2.65 9.33
CA MET A 8 -0.47 2.06 9.00
C MET A 8 -0.21 0.82 9.84
N GLU A 9 -0.02 -0.32 9.20
CA GLU A 9 0.23 -1.61 9.85
C GLU A 9 1.57 -2.20 9.41
N LYS A 10 2.38 -2.62 10.38
CA LYS A 10 3.67 -3.27 10.12
C LYS A 10 3.46 -4.67 9.54
N ALA A 11 4.23 -5.02 8.51
CA ALA A 11 4.32 -6.37 7.99
C ALA A 11 5.71 -6.94 8.32
N HIS A 12 5.71 -8.01 9.12
CA HIS A 12 6.89 -8.79 9.48
C HIS A 12 6.93 -10.06 8.62
N GLY A 13 8.12 -10.50 8.19
CA GLY A 13 8.24 -11.75 7.42
C GLY A 13 7.53 -11.72 6.06
N SER A 14 6.85 -12.83 5.72
CA SER A 14 6.10 -12.95 4.46
C SER A 14 4.76 -12.25 4.54
N ASP A 15 4.43 -11.46 3.53
CA ASP A 15 3.16 -10.71 3.43
C ASP A 15 2.31 -11.15 2.22
N SER A 16 2.52 -12.41 1.79
CA SER A 16 1.87 -12.99 0.61
C SER A 16 0.36 -13.14 0.75
N GLY A 17 -0.15 -13.37 1.97
CA GLY A 17 -1.60 -13.44 2.22
C GLY A 17 -2.29 -12.09 1.96
N THR A 18 -1.67 -10.99 2.39
CA THR A 18 -2.16 -9.65 2.07
C THR A 18 -2.03 -9.36 0.57
N THR A 19 -0.96 -9.79 -0.09
CA THR A 19 -0.86 -9.71 -1.55
C THR A 19 -2.01 -10.45 -2.24
N ALA A 20 -2.34 -11.66 -1.81
CA ALA A 20 -3.43 -12.45 -2.38
C ALA A 20 -4.80 -11.76 -2.21
N HIS A 21 -5.02 -11.08 -1.09
CA HIS A 21 -6.23 -10.28 -0.88
C HIS A 21 -6.26 -9.02 -1.77
N ILE A 22 -5.19 -8.21 -1.75
CA ILE A 22 -5.12 -6.93 -2.48
C ILE A 22 -5.20 -7.15 -4.00
N GLU A 23 -4.48 -8.13 -4.52
CA GLU A 23 -4.48 -8.42 -5.96
C GLU A 23 -5.57 -9.39 -6.38
N ARG A 24 -6.53 -9.67 -5.47
CA ARG A 24 -7.71 -10.52 -5.70
C ARG A 24 -7.39 -11.92 -6.24
N PHE A 25 -6.23 -12.49 -5.86
CA PHE A 25 -5.97 -13.93 -6.00
C PHE A 25 -6.89 -14.77 -5.11
N ILE A 26 -7.39 -14.17 -4.03
CA ILE A 26 -8.46 -14.71 -3.18
C ILE A 26 -9.51 -13.60 -3.02
N ILE A 27 -10.76 -13.90 -3.39
CA ILE A 27 -11.88 -12.96 -3.25
C ILE A 27 -12.43 -13.06 -1.82
N PRO A 28 -12.41 -11.99 -1.02
CA PRO A 28 -12.97 -12.00 0.32
C PRO A 28 -14.51 -11.98 0.29
N LYS A 29 -15.15 -12.39 1.39
CA LYS A 29 -16.62 -12.51 1.46
C LYS A 29 -17.37 -11.19 1.27
N ASN A 30 -16.74 -10.07 1.61
CA ASN A 30 -17.31 -8.72 1.54
C ASN A 30 -17.01 -8.00 0.22
N ALA A 31 -16.26 -8.62 -0.71
CA ALA A 31 -16.07 -8.08 -2.04
C ALA A 31 -17.20 -8.55 -2.96
N ASP A 32 -17.77 -7.61 -3.72
CA ASP A 32 -18.74 -7.84 -4.78
C ASP A 32 -17.99 -8.19 -6.08
N PRO A 33 -18.04 -9.46 -6.54
CA PRO A 33 -17.31 -9.89 -7.73
C PRO A 33 -17.75 -9.15 -9.01
N THR A 34 -18.98 -8.63 -9.04
CA THR A 34 -19.47 -7.87 -10.20
C THR A 34 -18.77 -6.51 -10.33
N ARG A 35 -18.18 -6.00 -9.23
CA ARG A 35 -17.49 -4.71 -9.16
C ARG A 35 -15.97 -4.83 -9.19
N THR A 36 -15.39 -6.03 -9.08
CA THR A 36 -13.91 -6.22 -9.03
C THR A 36 -13.19 -5.64 -10.24
N HIS A 37 -13.83 -5.62 -11.42
CA HIS A 37 -13.28 -4.97 -12.62
C HIS A 37 -13.09 -3.45 -12.48
N LEU A 38 -13.71 -2.82 -11.48
CA LEU A 38 -13.55 -1.41 -11.14
C LEU A 38 -12.30 -1.15 -10.29
N ASN A 39 -11.72 -2.17 -9.68
CA ASN A 39 -10.46 -2.05 -8.94
C ASN A 39 -9.34 -1.67 -9.91
N ARG A 40 -8.36 -0.93 -9.39
CA ARG A 40 -7.24 -0.46 -10.22
C ARG A 40 -5.93 -0.62 -9.48
N ARG A 41 -4.93 -1.09 -10.22
CA ARG A 41 -3.53 -0.94 -9.82
C ARG A 41 -3.11 0.48 -10.19
N LEU A 42 -2.64 1.24 -9.20
CA LEU A 42 -2.28 2.65 -9.36
C LEU A 42 -0.78 2.86 -9.61
N ILE A 43 0.04 1.83 -9.35
CA ILE A 43 1.48 1.81 -9.60
C ILE A 43 1.79 0.60 -10.46
N GLU A 44 2.40 0.83 -11.62
CA GLU A 44 2.90 -0.24 -12.47
C GLU A 44 4.12 -0.92 -11.85
N TYR A 45 4.19 -2.23 -12.03
CA TYR A 45 5.33 -3.00 -11.55
C TYR A 45 6.47 -3.00 -12.58
N PRO A 46 7.73 -2.95 -12.13
CA PRO A 46 8.88 -3.14 -13.02
C PRO A 46 8.83 -4.47 -13.77
N ASN A 47 9.54 -4.55 -14.89
CA ASN A 47 9.63 -5.78 -15.68
C ASN A 47 10.11 -6.96 -14.82
N GLY A 48 9.42 -8.10 -14.92
CA GLY A 48 9.72 -9.32 -14.16
C GLY A 48 9.11 -9.36 -12.75
N VAL A 49 8.50 -8.27 -12.29
CA VAL A 49 7.77 -8.23 -11.02
C VAL A 49 6.33 -8.62 -11.23
N LYS A 50 5.97 -9.78 -10.70
CA LYS A 50 4.65 -10.39 -10.92
C LYS A 50 3.56 -9.86 -9.98
N ASP A 51 3.93 -9.48 -8.77
CA ASP A 51 3.00 -9.13 -7.69
C ASP A 51 3.67 -8.22 -6.64
N ARG A 52 2.87 -7.74 -5.71
CA ARG A 52 3.25 -6.87 -4.60
C ARG A 52 4.35 -7.46 -3.73
N SER A 53 4.35 -8.78 -3.52
CA SER A 53 5.38 -9.44 -2.71
C SER A 53 6.73 -9.40 -3.43
N ALA A 54 6.73 -9.62 -4.74
CA ALA A 54 7.92 -9.44 -5.58
C ALA A 54 8.37 -7.98 -5.61
N ALA A 55 7.46 -7.00 -5.66
CA ALA A 55 7.81 -5.58 -5.61
C ALA A 55 8.48 -5.19 -4.28
N ILE A 56 7.98 -5.69 -3.14
CA ILE A 56 8.62 -5.50 -1.83
C ILE A 56 10.02 -6.11 -1.84
N GLN A 57 10.17 -7.35 -2.32
CA GLN A 57 11.44 -8.06 -2.32
C GLN A 57 12.48 -7.35 -3.19
N GLN A 58 12.10 -6.94 -4.40
CA GLN A 58 12.98 -6.19 -5.30
C GLN A 58 13.48 -4.91 -4.64
N ARG A 59 12.59 -4.12 -4.03
CA ARG A 59 13.00 -2.86 -3.37
C ARG A 59 13.98 -3.08 -2.22
N LEU A 60 13.83 -4.18 -1.48
CA LEU A 60 14.76 -4.57 -0.41
C LEU A 60 16.14 -4.97 -0.98
N GLU A 61 16.18 -5.61 -2.15
CA GLU A 61 17.43 -5.98 -2.84
C GLU A 61 18.15 -4.75 -3.42
N GLU A 62 17.40 -3.86 -4.07
CA GLU A 62 17.91 -2.60 -4.65
C GLU A 62 18.36 -1.59 -3.59
N ALA A 63 17.95 -1.76 -2.33
CA ALA A 63 18.34 -0.89 -1.23
C ALA A 63 19.84 -0.97 -0.88
N GLY A 64 20.58 -1.96 -1.40
CA GLY A 64 22.02 -2.11 -1.14
C GLY A 64 22.31 -2.36 0.35
N LEU A 65 21.44 -3.11 1.03
CA LEU A 65 21.58 -3.38 2.46
C LEU A 65 22.84 -4.21 2.73
N THR A 66 23.75 -3.68 3.55
CA THR A 66 25.01 -4.36 3.91
C THR A 66 24.82 -5.48 4.93
N ARG A 67 23.63 -5.60 5.52
CA ARG A 67 23.30 -6.60 6.54
C ARG A 67 22.04 -7.34 6.15
N LYS A 68 22.00 -8.63 6.48
CA LYS A 68 20.82 -9.49 6.32
C LYS A 68 19.63 -8.92 7.11
N ILE A 69 18.47 -8.89 6.45
CA ILE A 69 17.20 -8.53 7.09
C ILE A 69 16.82 -9.63 8.09
N GLY A 70 16.65 -9.24 9.36
CA GLY A 70 16.22 -10.16 10.41
C GLY A 70 14.78 -10.65 10.20
N SER A 71 14.46 -11.84 10.70
CA SER A 71 13.11 -12.42 10.59
C SER A 71 12.02 -11.53 11.20
N ASN A 72 12.34 -10.81 12.27
CA ASN A 72 11.41 -9.95 13.01
C ASN A 72 11.42 -8.49 12.51
N GLN A 73 12.24 -8.14 11.52
CA GLN A 73 12.26 -6.79 10.98
C GLN A 73 11.03 -6.52 10.12
N VAL A 74 10.53 -5.30 10.20
CA VAL A 74 9.44 -4.81 9.34
C VAL A 74 9.99 -4.72 7.93
N ARG A 75 9.39 -5.47 7.00
CA ARG A 75 9.79 -5.48 5.58
C ARG A 75 8.93 -4.54 4.75
N ALA A 76 7.67 -4.38 5.13
CA ALA A 76 6.75 -3.45 4.53
C ALA A 76 5.83 -2.83 5.59
N ILE A 77 5.26 -1.69 5.27
CA ILE A 77 4.17 -1.06 5.99
C ILE A 77 2.98 -1.04 5.02
N ARG A 78 1.88 -1.63 5.48
CA ARG A 78 0.58 -1.62 4.80
C ARG A 78 -0.14 -0.36 5.21
N ILE A 79 -0.47 0.50 4.26
CA ILE A 79 -1.20 1.73 4.52
C ILE A 79 -2.58 1.57 3.89
N ASN A 80 -3.63 1.65 4.69
CA ASN A 80 -5.00 1.76 4.20
C ASN A 80 -5.43 3.23 4.25
N VAL A 81 -5.95 3.72 3.13
CA VAL A 81 -6.36 5.11 2.96
C VAL A 81 -7.80 5.15 2.48
N SER A 82 -8.65 5.89 3.19
CA SER A 82 -10.06 6.07 2.85
C SER A 82 -10.61 7.33 3.54
N GLY A 83 -11.93 7.45 3.55
CA GLY A 83 -12.67 8.44 4.32
C GLY A 83 -13.90 7.80 4.95
N THR A 84 -14.82 8.61 5.46
CA THR A 84 -16.15 8.13 5.79
C THR A 84 -16.85 7.61 4.54
N HIS A 85 -17.75 6.62 4.70
CA HIS A 85 -18.43 5.99 3.57
C HIS A 85 -19.11 7.02 2.65
N GLU A 86 -19.82 7.97 3.26
CA GLU A 86 -20.56 9.02 2.56
C GLU A 86 -19.64 9.94 1.74
N ASP A 87 -18.46 10.26 2.27
CA ASP A 87 -17.50 11.13 1.57
C ASP A 87 -16.83 10.39 0.42
N MET A 88 -16.46 9.13 0.60
CA MET A 88 -15.87 8.33 -0.47
C MET A 88 -16.87 8.06 -1.60
N LYS A 89 -18.14 7.86 -1.26
CA LYS A 89 -19.22 7.75 -2.25
C LYS A 89 -19.42 9.04 -3.01
N ARG A 90 -19.44 10.18 -2.33
CA ARG A 90 -19.51 11.49 -3.00
C ARG A 90 -18.32 11.73 -3.94
N ILE A 91 -17.09 11.43 -3.52
CA ILE A 91 -15.89 11.53 -4.37
C ILE A 91 -16.00 10.63 -5.61
N GLU A 92 -16.53 9.42 -5.45
CA GLU A 92 -16.78 8.48 -6.56
C GLU A 92 -17.84 9.01 -7.54
N GLU A 93 -18.97 9.48 -7.04
CA GLU A 93 -20.09 10.00 -7.83
C GLU A 93 -19.75 11.30 -8.57
N GLU A 94 -18.95 12.18 -7.95
CA GLU A 94 -18.44 13.40 -8.56
C GLU A 94 -17.32 13.14 -9.59
N GLY A 95 -16.90 11.88 -9.77
CA GLY A 95 -15.82 11.51 -10.70
C GLY A 95 -14.43 11.93 -10.26
N ARG A 96 -14.23 12.20 -8.96
CA ARG A 96 -13.00 12.76 -8.38
C ARG A 96 -12.06 11.71 -7.78
N LEU A 97 -12.36 10.41 -7.97
CA LEU A 97 -11.51 9.33 -7.48
C LEU A 97 -10.08 9.37 -8.04
N ASP A 98 -9.92 9.83 -9.28
CA ASP A 98 -8.59 9.89 -9.94
C ASP A 98 -7.71 10.96 -9.30
N GLU A 99 -8.26 12.16 -9.09
CA GLU A 99 -7.64 13.25 -8.35
C GLU A 99 -7.27 12.80 -6.93
N TRP A 100 -8.23 12.21 -6.21
CA TRP A 100 -8.02 11.73 -4.85
C TRP A 100 -6.93 10.65 -4.77
N CYS A 101 -6.87 9.73 -5.74
CA CYS A 101 -5.81 8.72 -5.82
C CYS A 101 -4.44 9.36 -6.09
N ALA A 102 -4.37 10.29 -7.05
CA ALA A 102 -3.13 10.97 -7.42
C ALA A 102 -2.55 11.79 -6.25
N ASP A 103 -3.40 12.54 -5.54
CA ASP A 103 -2.99 13.36 -4.40
C ASP A 103 -2.45 12.53 -3.25
N ASN A 104 -3.11 11.41 -2.91
CA ASN A 104 -2.63 10.51 -1.86
C ASN A 104 -1.29 9.87 -2.25
N LEU A 105 -1.15 9.39 -3.49
CA LEU A 105 0.13 8.82 -3.95
C LEU A 105 1.25 9.84 -3.97
N LYS A 106 0.95 11.08 -4.38
CA LYS A 106 1.90 12.19 -4.31
C LYS A 106 2.33 12.44 -2.87
N TYR A 107 1.39 12.53 -1.93
CA TYR A 107 1.71 12.71 -0.51
C TYR A 107 2.64 11.61 0.02
N PHE A 108 2.38 10.34 -0.28
CA PHE A 108 3.24 9.24 0.18
C PHE A 108 4.61 9.26 -0.48
N ALA A 109 4.68 9.56 -1.78
CA ALA A 109 5.95 9.66 -2.50
C ALA A 109 6.81 10.80 -1.97
N ASP A 110 6.22 11.97 -1.71
CA ASP A 110 6.92 13.13 -1.15
C ASP A 110 7.37 12.89 0.30
N THR A 111 6.54 12.19 1.10
CA THR A 111 6.79 11.97 2.53
C THR A 111 7.80 10.85 2.78
N PHE A 112 7.70 9.75 2.04
CA PHE A 112 8.46 8.52 2.32
C PHE A 112 9.49 8.18 1.23
N GLY A 113 9.57 8.96 0.16
CA GLY A 113 10.38 8.67 -1.02
C GLY A 113 9.63 7.82 -2.03
N LYS A 114 9.62 8.25 -3.29
CA LYS A 114 8.88 7.58 -4.38
C LYS A 114 9.31 6.12 -4.54
N GLU A 115 10.60 5.83 -4.42
CA GLU A 115 11.16 4.49 -4.52
C GLU A 115 10.68 3.56 -3.39
N ASN A 116 10.21 4.11 -2.28
CA ASN A 116 9.73 3.32 -1.15
C ASN A 116 8.25 2.93 -1.30
N ILE A 117 7.49 3.59 -2.18
CA ILE A 117 6.10 3.24 -2.48
C ILE A 117 6.06 2.24 -3.64
N VAL A 118 6.06 0.95 -3.30
CA VAL A 118 6.31 -0.13 -4.28
C VAL A 118 5.04 -0.70 -4.90
N ALA A 119 3.88 -0.48 -4.28
CA ALA A 119 2.60 -0.94 -4.80
C ALA A 119 1.47 -0.06 -4.27
N ALA A 120 0.47 0.20 -5.10
CA ALA A 120 -0.77 0.85 -4.68
C ALA A 120 -1.96 0.31 -5.47
N HIS A 121 -3.05 -0.01 -4.77
CA HIS A 121 -4.27 -0.57 -5.36
C HIS A 121 -5.49 0.12 -4.81
N LEU A 122 -6.35 0.60 -5.70
CA LEU A 122 -7.68 1.10 -5.37
C LEU A 122 -8.67 -0.08 -5.39
N HIS A 123 -9.33 -0.32 -4.27
CA HIS A 123 -10.48 -1.21 -4.18
C HIS A 123 -11.78 -0.42 -4.24
N ARG A 124 -12.69 -0.85 -5.10
CA ARG A 124 -14.04 -0.31 -5.29
C ARG A 124 -15.10 -1.41 -5.21
N ASP A 125 -14.70 -2.66 -5.07
CA ASP A 125 -15.59 -3.81 -4.97
C ASP A 125 -16.02 -4.16 -3.55
N GLU A 126 -15.47 -3.49 -2.54
CA GLU A 126 -15.92 -3.58 -1.16
C GLU A 126 -16.92 -2.45 -0.81
N GLU A 127 -17.30 -2.34 0.46
CA GLU A 127 -18.31 -1.38 0.93
C GLU A 127 -17.91 0.08 0.68
N THR A 128 -16.68 0.45 1.07
CA THR A 128 -16.17 1.83 0.94
C THR A 128 -14.91 1.85 0.08
N PRO A 129 -14.83 2.71 -0.95
CA PRO A 129 -13.60 2.87 -1.74
C PRO A 129 -12.38 3.19 -0.87
N HIS A 130 -11.29 2.48 -1.10
CA HIS A 130 -10.05 2.69 -0.33
C HIS A 130 -8.81 2.28 -1.13
N ILE A 131 -7.66 2.82 -0.75
CA ILE A 131 -6.36 2.49 -1.35
C ILE A 131 -5.56 1.66 -0.36
N HIS A 132 -5.03 0.54 -0.83
CA HIS A 132 -3.91 -0.13 -0.19
C HIS A 132 -2.60 0.38 -0.78
N VAL A 133 -1.83 1.13 0.00
CA VAL A 133 -0.48 1.57 -0.35
C VAL A 133 0.54 0.71 0.38
N THR A 134 1.60 0.30 -0.31
CA THR A 134 2.67 -0.54 0.24
C THR A 134 3.97 0.23 0.28
N LEU A 135 4.44 0.49 1.49
CA LEU A 135 5.66 1.21 1.78
C LEU A 135 6.76 0.24 2.22
N VAL A 136 7.93 0.26 1.58
CA VAL A 136 9.14 -0.41 2.10
C VAL A 136 9.98 0.64 2.84
N PRO A 137 10.13 0.54 4.17
CA PRO A 137 10.64 1.63 5.00
C PRO A 137 12.18 1.72 4.98
N ILE A 138 12.77 1.94 3.81
CA ILE A 138 14.22 2.17 3.66
C ILE A 138 14.54 3.64 3.92
N VAL A 139 15.44 3.87 4.87
CA VAL A 139 15.98 5.21 5.17
C VAL A 139 17.49 5.23 5.01
N LYS A 140 18.02 6.29 4.41
CA LYS A 140 19.46 6.55 4.30
C LYS A 140 19.83 7.52 5.42
N GLY A 141 20.35 6.99 6.52
CA GLY A 141 20.76 7.79 7.67
C GLY A 141 21.46 6.96 8.73
N GLU A 142 22.20 7.63 9.62
CA GLU A 142 22.84 6.96 10.75
C GLU A 142 21.79 6.29 11.64
N ARG A 143 21.99 5.01 11.92
CA ARG A 143 21.11 4.25 12.81
C ARG A 143 21.23 4.82 14.22
N LYS A 144 20.23 5.59 14.65
CA LYS A 144 20.07 5.97 16.05
C LYS A 144 19.72 4.72 16.86
N ARG A 145 20.68 4.21 17.63
CA ARG A 145 20.42 3.12 18.59
C ARG A 145 19.54 3.71 19.70
N ARG A 146 18.33 3.17 19.88
CA ARG A 146 17.51 3.48 21.06
C ARG A 146 18.36 3.20 22.30
N LYS A 147 18.60 4.21 23.15
CA LYS A 147 19.20 4.00 24.47
C LYS A 147 18.32 2.98 25.19
N ARG A 148 18.90 1.91 25.73
CA ARG A 148 18.16 1.02 26.61
C ARG A 148 17.75 1.86 27.82
N GLU A 149 16.45 1.90 28.09
CA GLU A 149 15.91 2.33 29.39
C GLU A 149 16.38 1.36 30.48
#